data_AF-A0A925BGS1-F1
#
_entry.id   AF-A0A925BGS1-F1
#
_cell.length_a   1.000
_cell.length_b   1.000
_cell.length_c   1.000
_cell.angle_alpha   90.00
_cell.angle_beta   90.00
_cell.angle_gamma   90.00
#
_symmetry.space_group_name_H-M   'P 1'
#
loop_
_entity.id
_entity.type
_entity.pdbx_description
1 polymer ?
#
loop_
_entity_poly.entity_id
_entity_poly.type
_entity_poly.pdbx_seq_one_letter_code
_entity_poly.pdbx_strand_id
1 'polypeptide(L)' 'MTSFLLSRPTPEQVIEFQASDAVNDRLHELLDKNSEGSLTAEEQSELNRFLEYDHIFTMLKAKARLQLAGED' A
#
# COMPACT_ATOMS: atom_id res chain seq x y z
N MET A 1 7.67 2.97 -3.15
CA MET A 1 6.59 3.66 -2.39
C MET A 1 7.06 4.96 -1.72
N THR A 2 8.10 4.95 -0.90
CA THR A 2 8.61 6.18 -0.26
C THR A 2 9.05 7.26 -1.24
N SER A 3 9.68 6.89 -2.37
CA SER A 3 10.05 7.82 -3.44
C SER A 3 8.85 8.54 -4.07
N PHE A 4 7.69 7.88 -4.14
CA PHE A 4 6.45 8.50 -4.64
C PHE A 4 5.94 9.57 -3.68
N LEU A 5 6.02 9.36 -2.36
CA LEU A 5 5.64 10.39 -1.39
C LEU A 5 6.60 11.59 -1.44
N LEU A 6 7.90 11.34 -1.66
CA LEU A 6 8.91 12.40 -1.79
C LEU A 6 8.71 13.28 -3.03
N SER A 7 8.05 12.78 -4.08
CA SER A 7 7.75 13.58 -5.27
C SER A 7 6.58 14.55 -5.08
N ARG A 8 5.97 14.60 -3.89
CA ARG A 8 4.80 15.46 -3.57
C ARG A 8 3.64 15.26 -4.57
N PRO A 9 3.06 14.05 -4.60
CA PRO A 9 2.00 13.73 -5.56
C PRO A 9 0.76 14.57 -5.30
N THR A 10 0.00 14.87 -6.35
CA THR A 10 -1.31 15.53 -6.21
C THR A 10 -2.33 14.60 -5.54
N PRO A 11 -3.44 15.12 -5.00
CA PRO A 11 -4.52 14.30 -4.46
C PRO A 11 -5.01 13.22 -5.44
N GLU A 12 -5.14 13.54 -6.73
CA GLU A 12 -5.52 12.59 -7.78
C GLU A 12 -4.47 11.48 -7.94
N GLN A 13 -3.19 11.84 -8.02
CA GLN A 13 -2.11 10.85 -8.10
C GLN A 13 -2.07 9.93 -6.89
N VAL A 14 -2.37 10.44 -5.69
CA VAL A 14 -2.49 9.62 -4.47
C VAL A 14 -3.66 8.64 -4.58
N ILE A 15 -4.81 9.07 -5.11
CA ILE A 15 -6.00 8.23 -5.31
C ILE A 15 -5.71 7.11 -6.30
N GLU A 16 -5.06 7.44 -7.42
CA GLU A 16 -4.72 6.52 -8.50
C GLU A 16 -3.52 5.62 -8.17
N PHE A 17 -2.71 5.97 -7.18
CA PHE A 17 -1.53 5.19 -6.82
C PHE A 17 -1.88 3.72 -6.53
N GLN A 18 -1.19 2.81 -7.20
CA GLN A 18 -1.25 1.38 -6.96
C GLN A 18 0.17 0.84 -6.77
N ALA A 19 0.28 -0.22 -5.98
CA ALA A 19 1.53 -0.95 -5.90
C ALA A 19 1.88 -1.53 -7.28
N SER A 20 3.17 -1.59 -7.61
CA SER A 20 3.63 -2.22 -8.85
C SER A 20 3.28 -3.71 -8.87
N ASP A 21 3.16 -4.30 -10.06
CA ASP A 21 2.84 -5.73 -10.24
C ASP A 21 3.75 -6.64 -9.41
N ALA A 22 5.08 -6.40 -9.43
CA ALA A 22 6.02 -7.17 -8.62
C ALA A 22 5.76 -7.14 -7.10
N VAL A 23 5.18 -6.04 -6.59
CA VAL A 23 4.79 -5.94 -5.17
C VAL A 23 3.49 -6.68 -4.93
N ASN A 24 2.52 -6.59 -5.84
CA ASN A 24 1.27 -7.35 -5.75
C ASN A 24 1.53 -8.86 -5.82
N ASP A 25 2.39 -9.31 -6.73
CA ASP A 25 2.75 -10.72 -6.88
C ASP A 25 3.41 -11.24 -5.60
N ARG A 26 4.38 -10.48 -5.06
CA ARG A 26 5.04 -10.83 -3.80
C ARG A 26 4.07 -10.87 -2.61
N LEU A 27 3.12 -9.94 -2.56
CA LEU A 27 2.10 -9.93 -1.52
C LEU A 27 1.19 -11.17 -1.62
N HIS A 28 0.78 -11.56 -2.84
CA HIS A 28 0.00 -12.78 -3.04
C HIS A 28 0.77 -14.02 -2.58
N GLU A 29 2.05 -14.16 -2.96
CA GLU A 29 2.89 -15.27 -2.48
C GLU A 29 2.94 -15.36 -0.94
N LEU A 30 3.10 -14.21 -0.27
CA LEU A 30 3.15 -14.16 1.19
C LEU A 30 1.80 -14.51 1.82
N LEU A 31 0.69 -14.11 1.22
CA LEU A 31 -0.65 -14.44 1.69
C LEU A 31 -0.95 -15.94 1.50
N ASP A 32 -0.54 -16.52 0.37
CA ASP A 32 -0.66 -17.95 0.10
C ASP A 32 0.13 -18.75 1.14
N LYS A 33 1.40 -18.41 1.37
CA LYS A 33 2.23 -19.03 2.42
C LYS A 33 1.65 -18.84 3.82
N ASN A 34 1.07 -17.68 4.11
CA ASN A 34 0.43 -17.42 5.39
C ASN A 34 -0.76 -18.36 5.60
N SER A 35 -1.57 -18.57 4.56
CA SER A 35 -2.72 -19.48 4.60
C SER A 35 -2.31 -20.94 4.82
N GLU A 36 -1.15 -21.33 4.31
CA GLU A 36 -0.55 -22.65 4.49
C GLU A 36 0.20 -22.80 5.83
N GLY A 37 0.38 -21.71 6.58
CA GLY A 37 1.17 -21.69 7.81
C GLY A 37 2.67 -21.89 7.58
N SER A 38 3.17 -21.58 6.37
CA SER A 38 4.54 -21.85 5.92
C SER A 38 5.44 -20.60 5.90
N LEU A 39 4.97 -19.45 6.39
CA LEU A 39 5.74 -18.22 6.49
C LEU A 39 6.96 -18.38 7.41
N THR A 40 8.12 -17.90 6.96
CA THR A 40 9.25 -17.66 7.86
C THR A 40 9.03 -16.41 8.71
N ALA A 41 9.83 -16.22 9.75
CA ALA A 41 9.78 -15.01 10.58
C ALA A 41 10.10 -13.73 9.78
N GLU A 42 11.02 -13.83 8.83
CA GLU A 42 11.37 -12.76 7.91
C GLU A 42 10.22 -12.42 6.97
N GLU A 43 9.55 -13.44 6.42
CA GLU A 43 8.41 -13.29 5.53
C GLU A 43 7.18 -12.74 6.28
N GLN A 44 6.95 -13.16 7.52
CA GLN A 44 5.93 -12.57 8.38
C GLN A 44 6.20 -11.08 8.63
N SER A 45 7.46 -10.73 8.87
CA SER A 45 7.86 -9.32 9.04
C SER A 45 7.70 -8.53 7.73
N GLU A 46 7.91 -9.15 6.58
CA GLU A 46 7.67 -8.57 5.26
C GLU A 46 6.18 -8.32 5.04
N LEU A 47 5.33 -9.31 5.28
CA LEU A 47 3.88 -9.21 5.17
C LEU A 47 3.33 -8.10 6.08
N ASN A 48 3.81 -8.03 7.33
CA ASN A 48 3.39 -6.97 8.27
C ASN A 48 3.71 -5.57 7.75
N ARG A 49 4.88 -5.38 7.10
CA ARG A 49 5.23 -4.10 6.47
C ARG A 49 4.31 -3.74 5.32
N PHE A 50 3.93 -4.72 4.48
CA PHE A 50 2.97 -4.47 3.40
C PHE A 50 1.62 -4.02 3.94
N LEU A 51 1.11 -4.68 4.98
CA LEU A 51 -0.17 -4.32 5.60
C LEU A 51 -0.14 -2.92 6.25
N GLU A 52 0.96 -2.57 6.90
CA GLU A 52 1.14 -1.22 7.46
C GLU A 52 1.09 -0.15 6.35
N TYR A 53 1.80 -0.37 5.24
CA TYR A 53 1.77 0.56 4.14
C TYR A 53 0.41 0.65 3.46
N ASP A 54 -0.29 -0.46 3.27
CA ASP A 54 -1.65 -0.46 2.71
C ASP A 54 -2.61 0.37 3.56
N HIS A 55 -2.52 0.22 4.89
CA HIS A 55 -3.32 1.03 5.82
C HIS A 55 -3.02 2.53 5.67
N ILE A 56 -1.74 2.91 5.59
CA ILE A 56 -1.33 4.31 5.37
C ILE A 56 -1.90 4.84 4.05
N PHE A 57 -1.78 4.08 2.96
CA PHE A 57 -2.29 4.49 1.65
C PHE A 57 -3.81 4.59 1.63
N THR A 58 -4.52 3.69 2.30
CA THR A 58 -5.97 3.77 2.47
C THR A 58 -6.38 5.10 3.12
N MET A 59 -5.69 5.50 4.19
CA MET A 59 -5.93 6.80 4.84
C MET A 59 -5.56 7.98 3.94
N LEU A 60 -4.43 7.92 3.23
CA LEU A 60 -4.02 8.98 2.31
C LEU A 60 -5.04 9.19 1.20
N LYS A 61 -5.53 8.11 0.59
CA LYS A 61 -6.57 8.16 -0.45
C LYS A 61 -7.89 8.72 0.09
N ALA A 62 -8.28 8.37 1.31
CA ALA A 62 -9.47 8.93 1.94
C ALA A 62 -9.34 10.45 2.13
N LYS A 63 -8.21 10.91 2.67
CA LYS A 63 -7.93 12.35 2.85
C LYS A 63 -7.86 13.11 1.53
N ALA A 64 -7.24 12.53 0.50
CA ALA A 64 -7.17 13.13 -0.83
C ALA A 64 -8.56 13.34 -1.44
N ARG A 65 -9.47 12.37 -1.30
CA ARG A 65 -10.87 12.51 -1.76
C ARG A 65 -11.61 13.60 -1.00
N LEU A 66 -11.41 13.71 0.31
CA LEU A 66 -12.02 14.77 1.13
C LEU A 66 -11.51 16.15 0.73
N GLN A 67 -10.22 16.28 0.40
CA GLN A 67 -9.64 17.52 -0.07
C GLN A 67 -10.29 17.95 -1.39
N LEU A 68 -10.34 17.07 -2.39
CA LEU A 68 -10.95 17.36 -3.69
C LEU A 68 -12.45 17.66 -3.61
N ALA A 69 -13.15 17.10 -2.61
CA ALA A 69 -14.57 17.37 -2.37
C ALA A 69 -14.83 18.71 -1.64
N GLY A 70 -13.80 19.32 -1.03
CA GLY A 70 -13.87 20.61 -0.36
C GLY A 70 -13.26 21.77 -1.15
N GLU A 71 -12.72 21.50 -2.34
CA GLU A 71 -12.36 22.51 -3.33
C GLU A 71 -13.64 22.91 -4.11
N ASP A 72 -14.41 23.84 -3.53
CA ASP A 72 -15.47 24.64 -4.20
C ASP A 72 -14.93 26.01 -4.65
#